data_AF-A0A829QDD4-F1
#
_entry.id   AF-A0A829QDD4-F1
#
_cell.length_a   1.000
_cell.length_b   1.000
_cell.length_c   1.000
_cell.angle_alpha   90.00
_cell.angle_beta   90.00
_cell.angle_gamma   90.00
#
_symmetry.space_group_name_H-M   'P 1'
#
loop_
_entity.id
_entity.type
_entity.pdbx_description
1 polymer ?
#
loop_
_entity_poly.entity_id
_entity_poly.type
_entity_poly.pdbx_seq_one_letter_code
_entity_poly.pdbx_strand_id
1 'polypeptide(L)' 'MVRPPVGGGYSHELAEVTECLLNGRAQSSVMPLADTLAVQRVLNTACEQLGVDHTEDPADLD' A
#
# COMPACT_ATOMS: atom_id res chain seq x y z
N MET A 1 -20.68 -16.21 12.28
CA MET A 1 -19.63 -16.53 13.27
C MET A 1 -18.34 -15.84 12.82
N VAL A 2 -17.66 -15.08 13.69
CA VAL A 2 -16.40 -14.38 13.35
C VAL A 2 -15.22 -15.33 13.60
N ARG A 3 -14.20 -15.33 12.74
CA ARG A 3 -12.97 -16.12 12.94
C ARG A 3 -12.02 -15.39 13.91
N PRO A 4 -11.26 -16.13 14.74
CA PRO A 4 -10.20 -15.51 15.54
C PRO A 4 -9.10 -14.93 14.63
N PRO A 5 -8.45 -13.83 15.05
CA PRO A 5 -7.37 -13.21 14.29
C PRO A 5 -6.16 -14.15 14.19
N VAL A 6 -5.52 -14.17 13.01
CA VAL A 6 -4.33 -15.01 12.74
C VAL A 6 -3.05 -14.38 13.32
N GLY A 7 -3.06 -13.08 13.61
CA GLY A 7 -2.00 -12.37 14.32
C GLY A 7 -2.41 -10.96 14.74
N GLY A 8 -1.45 -10.14 15.15
CA GLY A 8 -1.69 -8.81 15.73
C GLY A 8 -1.84 -7.66 14.72
N GLY A 9 -1.92 -7.94 13.43
CA GLY A 9 -1.92 -6.92 12.37
C GLY A 9 -1.66 -7.53 11.00
N TYR A 10 -0.55 -7.14 10.39
CA TYR A 10 -0.18 -7.41 8.98
C TYR A 10 0.13 -8.88 8.62
N SER A 11 -0.38 -9.86 9.36
CA SER A 11 -0.05 -11.28 9.16
C SER A 11 -0.45 -11.78 7.78
N HIS A 12 -1.54 -11.27 7.21
CA HIS A 12 -2.01 -11.68 5.88
C HIS A 12 -1.21 -11.01 4.76
N GLU A 13 -0.88 -9.74 4.93
CA GLU A 13 -0.09 -8.94 3.99
C GLU A 13 1.35 -9.46 3.90
N LEU A 14 1.95 -9.83 5.04
CA LEU A 14 3.28 -10.45 5.06
C LEU A 14 3.28 -11.82 4.37
N ALA A 15 2.22 -12.61 4.55
CA ALA A 15 2.08 -13.90 3.87
C ALA A 15 1.98 -13.70 2.34
N GLU A 16 1.16 -12.75 1.89
CA GLU A 16 0.99 -12.42 0.47
C GLU A 16 2.29 -11.93 -0.18
N VAL A 17 3.02 -11.01 0.48
CA VAL A 17 4.30 -10.50 -0.03
C VAL A 17 5.32 -11.63 -0.12
N THR A 18 5.42 -12.47 0.92
CA THR A 18 6.31 -13.63 0.91
C THR A 18 6.00 -14.58 -0.25
N GLU A 19 4.71 -14.89 -0.47
CA GLU A 19 4.29 -15.72 -1.58
C GLU A 19 4.61 -15.09 -2.95
N CYS A 20 4.38 -13.77 -3.12
CA CYS A 20 4.73 -13.06 -4.34
C CYS A 20 6.21 -13.20 -4.67
N LEU A 21 7.07 -12.91 -3.69
CA LEU A 21 8.52 -12.96 -3.86
C LEU A 21 9.03 -14.37 -4.18
N LEU A 22 8.53 -15.40 -3.45
CA LEU A 22 8.89 -16.79 -3.72
C LEU A 22 8.50 -17.26 -5.13
N ASN A 23 7.45 -16.66 -5.72
CA ASN A 23 7.00 -16.93 -7.08
C ASN A 23 7.56 -15.95 -8.13
N GLY A 24 8.54 -15.11 -7.76
CA GLY A 24 9.15 -14.14 -8.68
C GLY A 24 8.21 -13.03 -9.16
N ARG A 25 7.11 -12.78 -8.44
CA ARG A 25 6.16 -11.70 -8.75
C ARG A 25 6.62 -10.41 -8.07
N ALA A 26 6.79 -9.35 -8.86
CA ALA A 26 7.20 -8.04 -8.35
C ALA A 26 6.04 -7.26 -7.69
N GLN A 27 4.79 -7.72 -7.83
CA GLN A 27 3.61 -7.08 -7.26
C GLN A 27 2.55 -8.12 -6.88
N SER A 28 1.68 -7.74 -5.94
CA SER A 28 0.51 -8.55 -5.55
C SER A 28 -0.55 -8.53 -6.66
N SER A 29 -1.30 -9.63 -6.77
CA SER A 29 -2.52 -9.69 -7.59
C SER A 29 -3.75 -9.12 -6.88
N VAL A 30 -3.70 -8.98 -5.55
CA VAL A 30 -4.77 -8.37 -4.75
C VAL A 30 -4.65 -6.85 -4.79
N MET A 31 -3.44 -6.32 -4.73
CA MET A 31 -3.15 -4.88 -4.84
C MET A 31 -1.97 -4.62 -5.80
N PRO A 32 -2.20 -4.63 -7.11
CA PRO A 32 -1.19 -4.24 -8.09
C PRO A 32 -0.78 -2.77 -7.95
N LEU A 33 0.37 -2.39 -8.49
CA LEU A 33 0.85 -1.01 -8.44
C LEU A 33 -0.15 -0.02 -9.05
N ALA A 34 -0.79 -0.41 -10.16
CA ALA A 34 -1.78 0.44 -10.84
C ALA A 34 -2.95 0.83 -9.93
N ASP A 35 -3.44 -0.12 -9.12
CA ASP A 35 -4.55 0.08 -8.21
C ASP A 35 -4.12 0.90 -6.99
N THR A 36 -2.91 0.65 -6.47
CA THR A 36 -2.28 1.50 -5.44
C THR A 36 -2.24 2.96 -5.87
N LEU A 37 -1.78 3.22 -7.09
CA LEU A 37 -1.72 4.59 -7.62
C LEU A 37 -3.12 5.17 -7.86
N ALA A 38 -4.12 4.35 -8.21
CA ALA A 38 -5.50 4.82 -8.35
C ALA A 38 -6.07 5.30 -7.02
N VAL A 39 -5.90 4.51 -5.95
CA VAL A 39 -6.29 4.91 -4.60
C VAL A 39 -5.54 6.15 -4.16
N GLN A 40 -4.22 6.20 -4.36
CA GLN A 40 -3.40 7.36 -4.00
C GLN A 40 -3.91 8.64 -4.67
N ARG A 41 -4.23 8.60 -5.97
CA ARG A 41 -4.78 9.76 -6.69
C ARG A 41 -6.10 10.24 -6.09
N VAL A 42 -7.02 9.33 -5.80
CA VAL A 42 -8.32 9.68 -5.19
C VAL A 42 -8.13 10.37 -3.84
N LEU A 43 -7.26 9.81 -2.98
CA LEU A 43 -6.98 10.38 -1.67
C LEU A 43 -6.27 11.73 -1.80
N ASN A 44 -5.31 11.87 -2.71
CA ASN A 44 -4.62 13.13 -2.95
C ASN A 44 -5.57 14.22 -3.44
N THR A 45 -6.48 13.91 -4.38
CA THR A 45 -7.52 14.85 -4.82
C THR A 45 -8.41 15.31 -3.65
N ALA A 46 -8.75 14.41 -2.73
CA ALA A 46 -9.51 14.79 -1.53
C ALA A 46 -8.70 15.71 -0.61
N CYS A 47 -7.39 15.47 -0.44
CA CYS A 47 -6.49 16.35 0.31
C CYS A 47 -6.40 17.75 -0.30
N GLU A 48 -6.20 17.85 -1.62
CA GLU A 48 -6.13 19.13 -2.34
C GLU A 48 -7.44 19.93 -2.18
N GLN A 49 -8.59 19.26 -2.25
CA GLN A 49 -9.90 19.90 -2.01
C GLN A 49 -10.07 20.44 -0.59
N LEU A 50 -9.35 19.87 0.38
CA LEU A 50 -9.30 20.32 1.77
C LEU A 50 -8.20 21.37 2.03
N GLY A 51 -7.44 21.76 1.00
CA GLY A 51 -6.32 22.69 1.11
C GLY A 51 -5.07 22.09 1.76
N VAL A 52 -4.91 20.75 1.67
CA VAL A 52 -3.73 20.04 2.15
C VAL A 52 -2.85 19.69 0.95
N ASP A 53 -1.71 20.39 0.85
CA ASP A 53 -0.68 20.13 -0.17
C ASP A 53 0.48 19.34 0.44
N HIS A 54 0.86 18.24 -0.22
CA HIS A 54 2.01 17.45 0.16
C HIS A 54 3.28 18.01 -0.49
N THR A 55 4.39 18.04 0.24
CA THR A 55 5.71 18.31 -0.30
C THR A 55 6.60 17.13 0.07
N GLU A 56 7.30 16.57 -0.91
CA GLU A 56 8.29 15.52 -0.65
C GLU A 56 9.43 16.08 0.21
N ASP A 57 9.97 15.26 1.10
CA ASP A 57 11.17 15.62 1.85
C ASP A 57 12.31 15.86 0.85
N PRO A 58 12.99 17.02 0.87
CA PRO A 58 14.10 17.29 -0.03
C PRO A 58 15.27 16.32 0.14
N ALA A 59 15.29 15.50 1.21
CA ALA A 59 16.28 14.47 1.52
C ALA A 59 17.37 14.31 0.45
N ASP A 60 18.42 15.14 0.57
CA ASP A 60 19.63 15.01 -0.24
C ASP A 60 20.22 13.63 0.10
N LEU A 61 20.07 12.70 -0.84
CA LEU A 61 20.75 11.41 -0.80
C LEU A 61 22.21 11.64 -1.23
N ASP A 62 22.99 12.28 -0.36
CA ASP A 62 24.45 12.30 -0.42
C ASP A 62 25.05 10.97 0.09
#